data_AF-A0A132PE99-F1
#
_entry.id   AF-A0A132PE99-F1
#
_cell.length_a   1.000
_cell.length_b   1.000
_cell.length_c   1.000
_cell.angle_alpha   90.00
_cell.angle_beta   90.00
_cell.angle_gamma   90.00
#
_symmetry.space_group_name_H-M   'P 1'
#
loop_
_entity.id
_entity.type
_entity.pdbx_description
1 polymer ?
#
loop_
_entity_poly.entity_id
_entity_poly.type
_entity_poly.pdbx_seq_one_letter_code
_entity_poly.pdbx_strand_id
1 'polypeptide(L)' 'MVGPQLLDQQAVASLVHLGWVGEPVAARFTWAHYLRYCELLGDWATQGDVAVELVEMWLVRRWRERITARRSRHVQGRR' A
#
# COMPACT_ATOMS: atom_id res chain seq x y z
N MET A 1 -4.55 19.07 8.15
CA MET A 1 -4.69 18.01 9.17
C MET A 1 -5.16 16.76 8.45
N VAL A 2 -4.36 15.69 8.44
CA VAL A 2 -4.75 14.40 7.89
C VAL A 2 -5.65 13.73 8.93
N GLY A 3 -6.92 13.48 8.60
CA GLY A 3 -7.84 12.75 9.48
C GLY A 3 -7.43 11.28 9.63
N PRO A 4 -8.00 10.54 10.60
CA PRO A 4 -7.69 9.12 10.74
C PRO A 4 -8.16 8.36 9.47
N GLN A 5 -7.21 7.99 8.61
CA GLN A 5 -7.42 7.10 7.47
C GLN A 5 -7.58 5.66 7.97
N LEU A 6 -8.55 4.92 7.45
CA LEU A 6 -8.67 3.48 7.73
C LEU A 6 -7.48 2.76 7.12
N LEU A 7 -6.71 2.02 7.93
CA LEU A 7 -5.52 1.31 7.45
C LEU A 7 -5.91 0.15 6.52
N ASP A 8 -5.68 0.30 5.21
CA ASP A 8 -5.85 -0.80 4.25
C ASP A 8 -4.59 -1.69 4.18
N GLN A 9 -4.72 -2.95 4.59
CA GLN A 9 -3.61 -3.90 4.59
C GLN A 9 -2.99 -4.15 3.20
N GLN A 10 -3.77 -4.02 2.12
CA GLN A 10 -3.26 -4.16 0.75
C GLN A 10 -2.45 -2.94 0.33
N ALA A 11 -2.84 -1.73 0.77
CA ALA A 11 -2.04 -0.52 0.56
C ALA A 11 -0.69 -0.63 1.28
N VAL A 12 -0.69 -1.08 2.54
CA VAL A 12 0.54 -1.37 3.30
C VAL A 12 1.40 -2.41 2.58
N ALA A 13 0.81 -3.52 2.12
CA ALA A 13 1.55 -4.55 1.39
C ALA A 13 2.18 -4.02 0.09
N SER A 14 1.52 -3.09 -0.60
CA SER A 14 2.11 -2.38 -1.74
C SER A 14 3.34 -1.57 -1.34
N LEU A 15 3.31 -0.83 -0.23
CA LEU A 15 4.43 -0.01 0.23
C LEU A 15 5.63 -0.86 0.69
N VAL A 16 5.37 -1.97 1.37
CA VAL A 16 6.41 -2.96 1.72
C VAL A 16 7.08 -3.50 0.47
N HIS A 17 6.29 -3.91 -0.51
CA HIS A 17 6.83 -4.42 -1.77
C HIS A 17 7.62 -3.38 -2.57
N LEU A 18 7.22 -2.12 -2.51
CA LEU A 18 7.93 -1.02 -3.18
C LEU A 18 9.18 -0.57 -2.39
N GLY A 19 9.44 -1.13 -1.21
CA GLY A 19 10.61 -0.81 -0.38
C GLY A 19 10.48 0.50 0.43
N TRP A 20 9.30 1.09 0.50
CA TRP A 20 9.07 2.37 1.18
C TRP A 20 8.81 2.22 2.68
N VAL A 21 8.35 1.05 3.10
CA VAL A 21 8.17 0.68 4.51
C VAL A 21 8.89 -0.65 4.70
N GLY A 22 9.76 -0.76 5.72
CA GLY A 22 10.38 -2.05 6.05
C GLY A 22 9.30 -3.09 6.37
N GLU A 23 9.52 -4.36 6.04
CA GLU A 23 8.58 -5.45 6.30
C GLU A 23 8.13 -5.35 7.77
N PRO A 24 6.89 -4.93 8.04
CA PRO A 24 6.43 -4.87 9.41
C PRO A 24 6.44 -6.31 9.88
N VAL A 25 7.26 -6.62 10.90
CA VAL A 25 7.14 -7.90 11.62
C VAL A 25 5.65 -8.05 11.90
N ALA A 26 5.01 -9.03 11.24
CA ALA A 26 3.59 -9.07 10.91
C ALA A 26 2.62 -9.04 12.11
N ALA A 27 3.13 -8.84 13.33
CA ALA A 27 2.41 -8.88 14.58
C ALA A 27 2.04 -7.51 15.18
N ARG A 28 2.70 -6.39 14.84
CA ARG A 28 2.41 -5.09 15.49
C ARG A 28 2.56 -3.89 14.56
N PHE A 29 1.48 -3.55 13.86
CA PHE A 29 1.35 -2.24 13.24
C PHE A 29 1.17 -1.20 14.36
N THR A 30 2.27 -0.54 14.75
CA THR A 30 2.26 0.44 15.84
C THR A 30 1.69 1.77 15.36
N TRP A 31 1.29 2.63 16.31
CA TRP A 31 0.88 4.01 16.00
C TRP A 31 1.94 4.80 15.22
N ALA A 32 3.23 4.55 15.51
CA ALA A 32 4.32 5.18 14.76
C ALA A 32 4.37 4.74 13.29
N HIS A 33 4.10 3.46 13.00
CA HIS A 33 3.97 2.98 11.61
C HIS A 33 2.76 3.59 10.91
N TYR A 34 1.66 3.78 11.64
CA TYR A 34 0.46 4.43 11.12
C TYR A 34 0.69 5.90 10.77
N LEU A 35 1.34 6.67 11.65
CA LEU A 35 1.67 8.06 11.35
C LEU A 35 2.59 8.17 10.14
N ARG A 36 3.65 7.35 10.08
CA ARG A 36 4.56 7.32 8.93
C ARG A 36 3.85 6.94 7.63
N TYR A 37 2.86 6.03 7.70
CA TYR A 37 1.99 5.70 6.58
C TYR A 37 1.18 6.92 6.11
N CYS A 38 0.50 7.60 7.03
CA CYS A 38 -0.29 8.79 6.70
C CYS A 38 0.56 9.94 6.16
N GLU A 39 1.75 10.16 6.72
CA GLU A 39 2.72 11.17 6.24
C GLU A 39 3.15 10.85 4.81
N LEU A 40 3.55 9.60 4.53
CA LEU A 40 3.99 9.20 3.20
C LEU A 40 2.88 9.38 2.14
N LEU A 41 1.64 8.98 2.46
CA LEU A 41 0.51 9.20 1.55
C LEU A 41 0.24 10.69 1.34
N GLY A 42 0.33 11.50 2.40
CA GLY A 42 0.17 12.95 2.32
C GLY A 42 1.23 13.60 1.44
N ASP A 43 2.48 13.16 1.55
CA ASP A 43 3.58 13.67 0.71
C ASP A 43 3.37 13.34 -0.76
N TRP A 44 2.96 12.11 -1.08
CA TRP A 44 2.69 11.70 -2.45
C TRP A 44 1.45 12.39 -3.04
N ALA A 45 0.42 12.58 -2.22
CA ALA A 45 -0.78 13.33 -2.60
C ALA A 45 -0.41 14.77 -2.96
N THR A 46 0.43 15.41 -2.13
CA THR A 46 0.94 16.76 -2.35
C THR A 46 1.79 16.83 -3.62
N GLN A 47 2.71 15.89 -3.83
CA GLN A 47 3.56 15.84 -5.01
C GLN A 47 2.77 15.59 -6.31
N GLY A 48 1.70 14.79 -6.22
CA GLY A 48 0.86 14.44 -7.36
C GLY A 48 -0.28 15.41 -7.64
N ASP A 49 -0.49 16.43 -6.79
CA ASP A 49 -1.67 17.30 -6.79
C ASP A 49 -3.00 16.52 -6.84
N VAL A 50 -3.10 15.50 -5.98
CA VAL A 50 -4.27 14.62 -5.88
C VAL A 50 -4.69 14.45 -4.44
N ALA A 51 -5.94 14.02 -4.23
CA ALA A 51 -6.42 13.64 -2.92
C ALA A 51 -5.69 12.39 -2.38
N VAL A 52 -5.48 12.33 -1.06
CA VAL A 52 -4.77 11.22 -0.40
C VAL A 52 -5.48 9.87 -0.61
N GLU A 53 -6.80 9.90 -0.71
CA GLU A 53 -7.66 8.76 -0.98
C GLU A 53 -7.38 8.16 -2.37
N LEU A 54 -7.03 8.98 -3.37
CA LEU A 54 -6.68 8.50 -4.71
C LEU A 54 -5.35 7.76 -4.72
N VAL A 55 -4.38 8.23 -3.93
CA VAL A 55 -3.09 7.55 -3.74
C VAL A 55 -3.30 6.19 -3.09
N GLU A 56 -4.12 6.12 -2.05
CA GLU A 56 -4.46 4.86 -1.38
C GLU A 56 -5.19 3.90 -2.33
N MET A 57 -6.18 4.40 -3.09
CA MET A 57 -6.90 3.60 -4.09
C MET A 57 -5.95 3.02 -5.15
N TRP A 58 -4.99 3.83 -5.61
CA TRP A 58 -3.96 3.40 -6.57
C TRP A 58 -3.07 2.29 -5.98
N LEU A 59 -2.63 2.41 -4.72
CA LEU A 59 -1.85 1.40 -4.03
C LEU A 59 -2.58 0.06 -3.91
N VAL A 60 -3.86 0.09 -3.52
CA VAL A 60 -4.71 -1.10 -3.42
C VAL A 60 -4.89 -1.75 -4.79
N ARG A 61 -5.16 -0.95 -5.84
CA ARG A 61 -5.32 -1.47 -7.21
C ARG A 61 -4.06 -2.15 -7.70
N ARG A 62 -2.89 -1.53 -7.52
CA ARG A 62 -1.58 -2.09 -7.90
C ARG A 62 -1.28 -3.42 -7.20
N TRP A 63 -1.66 -3.55 -5.93
CA TRP A 63 -1.52 -4.81 -5.20
C TRP A 63 -2.40 -5.91 -5.81
N ARG A 64 -3.68 -5.61 -6.08
CA ARG A 64 -4.63 -6.54 -6.72
C ARG A 64 -4.13 -7.01 -8.09
N GLU A 65 -3.69 -6.07 -8.93
CA GLU A 65 -3.08 -6.37 -10.23
C GLU A 65 -1.90 -7.34 -10.10
N ARG A 66 -1.04 -7.14 -9.09
CA ARG A 66 0.12 -8.00 -8.81
C ARG A 66 -0.28 -9.41 -8.40
N ILE A 67 -1.27 -9.56 -7.51
CA ILE A 67 -1.78 -10.88 -7.10
C ILE A 67 -2.41 -11.60 -8.29
N THR A 68 -3.23 -10.91 -9.09
CA THR A 68 -3.86 -11.48 -10.28
C THR A 68 -2.80 -11.95 -11.27
N ALA A 69 -1.79 -11.13 -11.58
CA ALA A 69 -0.71 -11.51 -12.48
C ALA A 69 0.09 -12.72 -11.97
N ARG A 70 0.30 -12.83 -10.66
CA ARG A 70 0.93 -14.02 -10.04
C ARG A 70 0.09 -15.28 -10.21
N ARG A 71 -1.23 -15.18 -9.98
CA ARG A 71 -2.16 -16.31 -10.16
C ARG A 71 -2.18 -16.80 -11.61
N SER A 72 -2.24 -15.88 -12.58
CA SER A 72 -2.22 -16.22 -14.01
C SER A 72 -0.93 -16.94 -14.41
N ARG A 73 0.24 -16.49 -13.93
CA ARG A 73 1.52 -17.16 -14.18
C ARG A 73 1.58 -18.57 -13.58
N HIS A 74 1.03 -18.75 -12.38
CA HIS A 74 1.01 -20.05 -11.72
C HIS A 74 0.07 -21.06 -12.41
N VAL A 75 -1.04 -20.58 -13.02
CA VAL A 75 -1.90 -21.42 -13.86
C VAL A 75 -1.21 -21.83 -15.15
N GLN A 76 -0.42 -20.93 -15.77
CA GLN A 76 0.28 -21.21 -17.02
C GLN A 76 1.46 -22.19 -16.84
N GLY A 77 2.17 -22.16 -15.71
CA GLY A 77 3.30 -23.07 -15.43
C GLY A 77 2.93 -24.49 -14.99
N ARG A 78 1.62 -24.79 -14.87
CA ARG A 78 1.09 -26.13 -14.55
C ARG A 78 0.51 -26.87 -15.78
N ARG A 79 0.64 -26.30 -16.97
CA ARG A 79 0.30 -26.93 -18.26
C ARG A 79 1.59 -27.27 -18.99
#